data_AF-A0A7C5LJV8-F1
#
_entry.id   AF-A0A7C5LJV8-F1
#
_cell.length_a   1.000
_cell.length_b   1.000
_cell.length_c   1.000
_cell.angle_alpha   90.00
_cell.angle_beta   90.00
_cell.angle_gamma   90.00
#
_symmetry.space_group_name_H-M   'P 1'
#
loop_
_entity.id
_entity.type
_entity.pdbx_description
1 polymer ?
#
loop_
_entity_poly.entity_id
_entity_poly.type
_entity_poly.pdbx_seq_one_letter_code
_entity_poly.pdbx_strand_id
1 'polypeptide(L)'
;MKRSRRIQLVLLSGLSAGALSGCGPSDSRSPVSTDAVYTNDHHIAGAGYYHAPYRRWYPQPYNKYDPSTQLYFHGGQWTDSPLQTITNISAPTAEAVQQVRAALMPVVSRGGFGSTSRSHFVYS
;
A
#
# COMPACT_ATOMS: atom_id res chain seq x y z
N MET A 1 31.26 31.50 -35.97
CA MET A 1 30.32 30.39 -36.30
C MET A 1 30.10 29.57 -35.03
N LYS A 2 28.89 29.53 -34.46
CA LYS A 2 28.56 28.83 -33.21
C LYS A 2 27.84 27.51 -33.54
N ARG A 3 28.44 26.34 -33.25
CA ARG A 3 27.83 25.03 -33.47
C ARG A 3 27.23 24.51 -32.16
N SER A 4 25.91 24.39 -32.06
CA SER A 4 25.24 23.72 -30.94
C SER A 4 25.21 22.21 -31.18
N ARG A 5 25.71 21.41 -30.23
CA ARG A 5 25.53 19.96 -30.21
C ARG A 5 24.30 19.62 -29.37
N ARG A 6 23.37 18.85 -29.93
CA ARG A 6 22.23 18.24 -29.21
C ARG A 6 22.64 16.83 -28.79
N ILE A 7 22.46 16.49 -27.53
CA ILE A 7 22.68 15.15 -26.99
C ILE A 7 21.30 14.57 -26.68
N GLN A 8 20.96 13.45 -27.30
CA GLN A 8 19.75 12.69 -26.97
C GLN A 8 20.16 11.44 -26.20
N LEU A 9 19.66 11.33 -24.97
CA LEU A 9 19.81 10.15 -24.14
C LEU A 9 18.64 9.21 -24.43
N VAL A 10 18.91 8.05 -25.05
CA VAL A 10 17.91 7.00 -25.25
C VAL A 10 18.10 5.96 -24.14
N LEU A 11 17.12 5.87 -23.25
CA LEU A 11 17.10 4.92 -22.14
C LEU A 11 16.61 3.56 -22.68
N LEU A 12 17.54 2.69 -23.08
CA LEU A 12 17.25 1.30 -23.43
C LEU A 12 16.98 0.53 -22.13
N SER A 13 15.70 0.33 -21.80
CA SER A 13 15.27 -0.55 -20.71
C SER A 13 15.44 -2.01 -21.15
N GLY A 14 16.62 -2.58 -20.84
CA GLY A 14 16.86 -4.01 -20.95
C GLY A 14 16.01 -4.78 -19.94
N LEU A 15 14.94 -5.42 -20.42
CA LEU A 15 14.19 -6.44 -19.68
C LEU A 15 15.04 -7.71 -19.58
N SER A 16 15.86 -7.79 -18.54
CA SER A 16 16.49 -9.06 -18.16
C SER A 16 15.43 -9.96 -17.55
N ALA A 17 15.03 -11.01 -18.28
CA ALA A 17 14.18 -12.08 -17.79
C ALA A 17 14.93 -12.86 -16.70
N GLY A 18 14.66 -12.51 -15.43
CA GLY A 18 15.12 -13.24 -14.26
C GLY A 18 14.33 -14.54 -14.08
N ALA A 19 15.05 -15.60 -13.70
CA ALA A 19 14.59 -16.98 -13.59
C ALA A 19 13.25 -17.17 -12.85
N LEU A 20 12.41 -18.02 -13.43
CA LEU A 20 11.18 -18.56 -12.82
C LEU A 20 11.54 -19.51 -11.67
N SER A 21 11.85 -18.95 -10.52
CA SER A 21 11.83 -19.71 -9.26
C SER A 21 10.37 -19.74 -8.78
N GLY A 22 9.79 -20.94 -8.83
CA GLY A 22 8.40 -21.17 -8.46
C GLY A 22 8.07 -20.64 -7.06
N CYS A 23 7.05 -19.79 -7.01
CA CYS A 23 6.19 -19.67 -5.84
C CYS A 23 4.78 -19.95 -6.35
N GLY A 24 4.19 -21.09 -5.96
CA GLY A 24 2.74 -21.15 -5.81
C GLY A 24 2.29 -20.03 -4.86
N PRO A 25 0.98 -19.77 -4.69
CA PRO A 25 0.53 -18.82 -3.69
C PRO A 25 0.98 -19.30 -2.31
N SER A 26 2.18 -18.87 -1.91
CA SER A 26 2.72 -19.05 -0.57
C SER A 26 1.68 -18.45 0.34
N ASP A 27 1.12 -19.34 1.17
CA ASP A 27 0.22 -19.08 2.28
C ASP A 27 0.00 -17.59 2.52
N SER A 28 -1.20 -17.11 2.17
CA SER A 28 -1.67 -15.75 2.37
C SER A 28 -1.82 -15.45 3.86
N ARG A 29 -0.73 -15.59 4.62
CA ARG A 29 -0.60 -15.06 5.96
C ARG A 29 -0.70 -13.56 5.80
N SER A 30 -1.90 -13.04 6.07
CA SER A 30 -2.13 -11.62 6.09
C SER A 30 -1.02 -10.98 6.91
N PRO A 31 -0.33 -9.95 6.40
CA PRO A 31 0.79 -9.30 7.13
C PRO A 31 0.33 -8.67 8.45
N VAL A 32 -1.00 -8.61 8.66
CA VAL A 32 -1.63 -8.09 9.86
C VAL A 32 -2.51 -9.13 10.55
N SER A 33 -2.30 -9.30 11.85
CA SER A 33 -3.10 -10.14 12.75
C SER A 33 -3.54 -9.38 13.99
N THR A 34 -4.65 -9.81 14.60
CA THR A 34 -5.15 -9.30 15.89
C THR A 34 -4.28 -9.71 17.06
N ASP A 35 -3.55 -10.81 16.94
CA ASP A 35 -2.63 -11.32 17.97
C ASP A 35 -1.24 -10.69 17.86
N ALA A 36 -0.95 -10.01 16.75
CA ALA A 36 0.31 -9.31 16.55
C ALA A 36 0.30 -7.99 17.30
N VAL A 37 1.46 -7.63 17.84
CA VAL A 37 1.64 -6.38 18.58
C VAL A 37 2.49 -5.44 17.74
N TYR A 38 2.01 -4.20 17.59
CA TYR A 38 2.67 -3.18 16.80
C TYR A 38 3.07 -2.00 17.67
N THR A 39 4.24 -1.44 17.38
CA THR A 39 4.69 -0.19 17.97
C THR A 39 4.00 0.99 17.31
N ASN A 40 3.97 2.12 18.01
CA ASN A 40 3.52 3.37 17.43
C ASN A 40 4.34 3.70 16.16
N ASP A 41 3.67 4.28 15.18
CA ASP A 41 4.21 4.63 13.86
C ASP A 41 4.72 3.46 13.02
N HIS A 42 4.34 2.22 13.36
CA HIS A 42 4.62 1.07 12.50
C HIS A 42 3.93 1.26 11.13
N HIS A 43 4.75 1.40 10.08
CA HIS A 43 4.28 1.71 8.74
C HIS A 43 4.05 0.45 7.91
N ILE A 44 2.87 0.37 7.30
CA ILE A 44 2.52 -0.65 6.32
C ILE A 44 2.16 0.05 5.01
N ALA A 45 2.88 -0.26 3.93
CA ALA A 45 2.62 0.30 2.61
C ALA A 45 1.18 -0.01 2.16
N GLY A 46 0.43 1.01 1.77
CA GLY A 46 -0.98 0.91 1.38
C GLY A 46 -1.99 1.01 2.53
N ALA A 47 -1.55 0.88 3.79
CA ALA A 47 -2.42 0.97 4.97
C ALA A 47 -2.10 2.18 5.88
N GLY A 48 -0.86 2.66 5.89
CA GLY A 48 -0.43 3.84 6.64
C GLY A 48 0.32 3.52 7.93
N TYR A 49 0.21 4.39 8.92
CA TYR A 49 0.94 4.37 10.20
C TYR A 49 0.06 3.87 11.33
N TYR A 50 0.54 2.89 12.08
CA TYR A 50 -0.17 2.38 13.24
C TYR A 50 -0.12 3.37 14.41
N HIS A 51 -1.27 3.73 14.96
CA HIS A 51 -1.36 4.52 16.18
C HIS A 51 -1.69 3.60 17.35
N ALA A 52 -0.70 3.34 18.22
CA ALA A 52 -0.83 2.38 19.31
C ALA A 52 -1.95 2.72 20.32
N PRO A 53 -2.19 4.00 20.71
CA PRO A 53 -3.30 4.35 21.59
C PRO A 53 -4.68 4.06 20.99
N TYR A 54 -4.79 4.14 19.66
CA TYR A 54 -6.05 3.96 18.93
C TYR A 54 -6.22 2.56 18.35
N ARG A 55 -5.16 1.73 18.39
CA ARG A 55 -5.14 0.34 17.93
C ARG A 55 -5.53 0.18 16.44
N ARG A 56 -5.21 1.19 15.61
CA ARG A 56 -5.62 1.31 14.20
C ARG A 56 -4.53 1.99 13.35
N TRP A 57 -4.65 1.86 12.02
CA TRP A 57 -3.78 2.53 11.05
C TRP A 57 -4.40 3.82 10.52
N TYR A 58 -3.55 4.82 10.29
CA TYR A 58 -3.93 6.14 9.80
C TYR A 58 -3.00 6.65 8.69
N PRO A 59 -3.44 7.62 7.86
CA PRO A 59 -2.65 8.09 6.73
C PRO A 59 -1.38 8.87 7.09
N GLN A 60 -1.33 9.45 8.29
CA GLN A 60 -0.21 10.26 8.77
C GLN A 60 0.37 9.62 10.04
N PRO A 61 1.67 9.83 10.32
CA PRO A 61 2.27 9.47 11.59
C PRO A 61 1.56 10.11 12.78
N TYR A 62 1.69 9.46 13.93
CA TYR A 62 1.19 9.92 15.20
C TYR A 62 1.89 11.22 15.62
N ASN A 63 1.10 12.20 16.05
CA ASN A 63 1.54 13.55 16.38
C ASN A 63 2.31 14.25 15.24
N LYS A 64 2.01 13.94 13.97
CA LYS A 64 2.55 14.70 12.84
C LYS A 64 2.07 16.15 12.92
N TYR A 65 3.01 17.09 12.99
CA TYR A 65 2.73 18.51 12.93
C TYR A 65 2.55 19.00 11.49
N ASP A 66 1.51 19.80 11.24
CA ASP A 66 1.31 20.51 9.99
C ASP A 66 1.60 22.01 10.18
N PRO A 67 2.63 22.56 9.52
CA PRO A 67 3.01 23.97 9.67
C PRO A 67 1.99 24.94 9.08
N SER A 68 1.10 24.49 8.19
CA SER A 68 0.11 25.37 7.55
C SER A 68 -1.10 25.65 8.44
N THR A 69 -1.57 24.63 9.16
CA THR A 69 -2.70 24.72 10.09
C THR A 69 -2.27 24.86 11.54
N GLN A 70 -0.98 24.64 11.83
CA GLN A 70 -0.40 24.60 13.18
C GLN A 70 -1.06 23.55 14.08
N LEU A 71 -1.51 22.44 13.50
CA LEU A 71 -2.18 21.34 14.21
C LEU A 71 -1.33 20.07 14.20
N TYR A 72 -1.64 19.17 15.13
CA TYR A 72 -1.06 17.85 15.28
C TYR A 72 -2.07 16.78 14.88
N PHE A 73 -1.64 15.84 14.04
CA PHE A 73 -2.48 14.71 13.65
C PHE A 73 -2.32 13.54 14.61
N HIS A 74 -3.41 13.05 15.18
CA HIS A 74 -3.45 11.79 15.90
C HIS A 74 -4.87 11.20 15.86
N GLY A 75 -4.99 9.88 15.90
CA GLY A 75 -6.29 9.20 15.92
C GLY A 75 -7.26 9.51 14.76
N GLY A 76 -6.80 10.11 13.66
CA GLY A 76 -7.67 10.53 12.55
C GLY A 76 -8.19 11.96 12.67
N GLN A 77 -7.72 12.72 13.66
CA GLN A 77 -8.13 14.09 13.92
C GLN A 77 -6.92 15.02 13.95
N TRP A 78 -7.17 16.31 13.76
CA TRP A 78 -6.19 17.39 13.92
C TRP A 78 -6.53 18.20 15.16
N THR A 79 -5.56 18.40 16.03
CA THR A 79 -5.71 19.08 17.32
C THR A 79 -4.63 20.14 17.51
N ASP A 80 -4.88 21.11 18.37
CA ASP A 80 -3.95 22.21 18.69
C ASP A 80 -2.72 21.75 19.47
N SER A 81 -2.80 20.58 20.12
CA SER A 81 -1.76 20.05 21.00
C SER A 81 -1.48 18.57 20.71
N PRO A 82 -0.22 18.10 20.79
CA PRO A 82 0.09 16.70 20.55
C PRO A 82 -0.51 15.81 21.64
N LEU A 83 -0.99 14.61 21.27
CA LEU A 83 -1.51 13.67 22.24
C LEU A 83 -0.36 12.99 22.99
N GLN A 84 -0.27 13.27 24.29
CA GLN A 84 0.69 12.68 25.19
C GLN A 84 0.11 11.41 25.81
N THR A 85 0.61 10.25 25.40
CA THR A 85 0.15 8.95 25.92
C THR A 85 1.33 8.01 26.04
N ILE A 86 1.35 7.21 27.11
CA ILE A 86 2.40 6.22 27.38
C ILE A 86 2.26 4.93 26.56
N THR A 87 1.10 4.71 25.94
CA THR A 87 0.80 3.53 25.12
C THR A 87 1.55 3.59 23.80
N ASN A 88 2.78 3.06 23.79
CA ASN A 88 3.62 3.00 22.59
C ASN A 88 3.50 1.68 21.83
N ILE A 89 2.84 0.67 22.41
CA ILE A 89 2.74 -0.68 21.85
C ILE A 89 1.37 -1.27 22.18
N SER A 90 0.69 -1.83 21.18
CA SER A 90 -0.62 -2.45 21.36
C SER A 90 -0.97 -3.42 20.24
N ALA A 91 -1.91 -4.31 20.50
CA ALA A 91 -2.50 -5.19 19.49
C ALA A 91 -3.69 -4.49 18.80
N PRO A 92 -3.85 -4.61 17.47
CA PRO A 92 -4.88 -3.92 16.71
C PRO A 92 -6.26 -4.49 17.02
N THR A 93 -7.32 -3.71 16.76
CA THR A 93 -8.69 -4.25 16.83
C THR A 93 -8.99 -5.12 15.61
N ALA A 94 -9.93 -6.07 15.74
CA ALA A 94 -10.34 -6.93 14.63
C ALA A 94 -10.80 -6.13 13.40
N GLU A 95 -11.52 -5.04 13.62
CA GLU A 95 -11.97 -4.12 12.57
C GLU A 95 -10.78 -3.45 11.85
N ALA A 96 -9.76 -3.01 12.61
CA ALA A 96 -8.56 -2.41 12.04
C ALA A 96 -7.84 -3.39 11.09
N VAL A 97 -7.71 -4.64 11.53
CA VAL A 97 -7.09 -5.71 10.74
C VAL A 97 -7.88 -5.95 9.46
N GLN A 98 -9.22 -6.00 9.53
CA GLN A 98 -10.07 -6.16 8.35
C GLN A 98 -9.92 -5.00 7.36
N GLN A 99 -9.85 -3.75 7.85
CA GLN A 99 -9.65 -2.58 7.01
C GLN A 99 -8.32 -2.63 6.27
N VAL A 100 -7.24 -2.97 6.98
CA VAL A 100 -5.92 -3.12 6.36
C VAL A 100 -5.91 -4.27 5.36
N ARG A 101 -6.51 -5.42 5.69
CA ARG A 101 -6.63 -6.53 4.74
C ARG A 101 -7.37 -6.12 3.48
N ALA A 102 -8.47 -5.38 3.61
CA ALA A 102 -9.20 -4.87 2.46
C ALA A 102 -8.38 -3.88 1.61
N ALA A 103 -7.59 -3.01 2.24
CA ALA A 103 -6.72 -2.06 1.55
C ALA A 103 -5.52 -2.72 0.85
N LEU A 104 -5.00 -3.82 1.41
CA LEU A 104 -3.85 -4.54 0.87
C LEU A 104 -4.22 -5.60 -0.17
N MET A 105 -5.50 -5.96 -0.29
CA MET A 105 -5.95 -6.90 -1.31
C MET A 105 -5.75 -6.27 -2.68
N PRO A 106 -4.89 -6.83 -3.55
CA PRO A 106 -4.84 -6.40 -4.93
C PRO A 106 -6.22 -6.61 -5.54
N VAL A 107 -6.77 -5.59 -6.20
CA VAL A 107 -7.96 -5.76 -7.03
C VAL A 107 -7.57 -6.76 -8.11
N VAL A 108 -7.89 -8.02 -7.90
CA VAL A 108 -7.77 -9.06 -8.91
C VAL A 108 -8.84 -8.72 -9.94
N SER A 109 -8.47 -7.94 -10.96
CA SER A 109 -9.22 -7.88 -12.21
C SER A 109 -9.17 -9.28 -12.80
N ARG A 110 -10.16 -10.11 -12.47
CA ARG A 110 -10.42 -11.38 -13.15
C ARG A 110 -10.77 -11.03 -14.59
N GLY A 111 -9.74 -10.99 -15.44
CA GLY A 111 -9.90 -10.88 -16.89
C GLY A 111 -10.86 -11.99 -17.34
N GLY A 112 -12.01 -11.58 -17.87
CA GLY A 112 -13.08 -12.48 -18.26
C GLY A 112 -12.59 -13.48 -19.30
N PHE A 113 -12.74 -14.76 -19.00
CA PHE A 113 -12.84 -15.77 -20.05
C PHE A 113 -14.21 -15.58 -20.73
N GLY A 114 -14.22 -14.93 -21.89
CA GLY A 114 -15.41 -14.95 -22.75
C GLY A 114 -15.54 -13.76 -23.68
N SER A 115 -15.27 -13.99 -24.97
CA SER A 115 -16.25 -13.65 -26.01
C SER A 115 -16.03 -14.52 -27.25
N THR A 116 -17.09 -15.25 -27.57
CA THR A 116 -17.29 -16.04 -28.77
C THR A 116 -17.28 -15.15 -30.01
N SER A 117 -16.56 -15.52 -31.06
CA SER A 117 -16.81 -15.01 -32.41
C SER A 117 -16.95 -16.18 -33.37
N ARG A 118 -18.18 -16.43 -33.80
CA ARG A 118 -18.53 -17.34 -34.89
C ARG A 118 -18.01 -16.76 -36.21
N SER A 119 -17.42 -17.61 -37.04
CA SER A 119 -17.60 -17.55 -38.49
C SER A 119 -17.30 -18.93 -39.10
N HIS A 120 -18.37 -19.62 -39.50
CA HIS A 120 -18.28 -20.72 -40.48
C HIS A 120 -17.89 -20.11 -41.83
N PHE A 121 -16.95 -20.74 -42.52
CA PHE A 121 -16.94 -20.80 -43.99
C PHE A 121 -16.56 -22.23 -44.38
N VAL A 122 -17.55 -22.95 -44.89
CA VAL A 122 -17.33 -24.14 -45.72
C VAL A 122 -17.24 -23.61 -47.14
N TYR A 123 -16.16 -23.95 -47.84
CA TYR A 123 -16.19 -23.96 -49.31
C TYR A 123 -15.61 -25.29 -49.79
N SER A 124 -16.37 -25.86 -50.72
CA SER A 124 -16.18 -27.08 -51.50
C SER A 124 -14.87 -27.18 -52.24
#